data_AF-A0A949AC33-F1
#
_entry.id   AF-A0A949AC33-F1
#
_cell.length_a   1.000
_cell.length_b   1.000
_cell.length_c   1.000
_cell.angle_alpha   90.00
_cell.angle_beta   90.00
_cell.angle_gamma   90.00
#
_symmetry.space_group_name_H-M   'P 1'
#
loop_
_entity.id
_entity.type
_entity.pdbx_description
1 polymer ?
#
loop_
_entity_poly.entity_id
_entity_poly.type
_entity_poly.pdbx_seq_one_letter_code
_entity_poly.pdbx_strand_id
1 'polypeptide(L)'
;MKKISLILLSVMLLTTFGFSAAKKYAEKPEMQVFGDVGLAVSDFEGLFIDAGFQYGFTPKLFAEFLFEYYFSPAGSGMDSSAWGLNLNGVYKHGLSDGLNLFGKAGICLIHTSVTYMGFSAGNSDIGFNAGGGLEYALNETMGLRGGATFKISFAEGETGTFFKLYAGFYYGL
;
A
#
# COMPACT_ATOMS: atom_id res chain seq x y z
N MET A 1 23.83 -5.64 -9.95
CA MET A 1 23.08 -6.76 -10.59
C MET A 1 22.87 -7.99 -9.68
N LYS A 2 23.89 -8.55 -8.99
CA LYS A 2 23.72 -9.79 -8.19
C LYS A 2 22.74 -9.72 -6.99
N LYS A 3 22.57 -8.55 -6.36
CA LYS A 3 21.69 -8.39 -5.18
C LYS A 3 20.19 -8.39 -5.53
N ILE A 4 19.83 -7.83 -6.68
CA ILE A 4 18.44 -7.76 -7.17
C ILE A 4 17.92 -9.16 -7.51
N SER A 5 18.74 -9.98 -8.17
CA SER A 5 18.39 -11.38 -8.49
C SER A 5 18.16 -12.23 -7.24
N LEU A 6 18.90 -11.98 -6.16
CA LEU A 6 18.76 -12.75 -4.91
C LEU A 6 17.46 -12.40 -4.18
N ILE A 7 17.06 -11.12 -4.17
CA ILE A 7 15.81 -10.66 -3.55
C ILE A 7 14.61 -11.20 -4.33
N LEU A 8 14.61 -11.09 -5.66
CA LEU A 8 13.57 -11.67 -6.53
C LEU A 8 13.42 -13.19 -6.34
N LEU A 9 14.55 -13.90 -6.24
CA LEU A 9 14.54 -15.34 -6.00
C LEU A 9 13.98 -15.68 -4.62
N SER A 10 14.32 -14.90 -3.60
CA SER A 10 13.81 -15.07 -2.23
C SER A 10 12.29 -14.85 -2.17
N VAL A 11 11.79 -13.81 -2.85
CA VAL A 11 10.35 -13.53 -2.96
C VAL A 11 9.63 -14.65 -3.71
N MET A 12 10.19 -15.17 -4.81
CA MET A 12 9.63 -16.31 -5.53
C MET A 12 9.61 -17.61 -4.70
N LEU A 13 10.62 -17.84 -3.87
CA LEU A 13 10.67 -18.98 -2.95
C LEU A 13 9.61 -18.82 -1.83
N LEU A 14 9.49 -17.64 -1.24
CA LEU A 14 8.46 -17.35 -0.23
C LEU A 14 7.04 -17.51 -0.76
N THR A 15 6.77 -17.10 -2.01
CA THR A 15 5.45 -17.28 -2.63
C THR A 15 5.16 -18.75 -2.94
N THR A 16 6.13 -19.54 -3.42
CA THR A 16 5.92 -20.97 -3.72
C THR A 16 5.68 -21.82 -2.47
N PHE A 17 6.36 -21.54 -1.35
CA PHE A 17 6.10 -22.21 -0.07
C PHE A 17 4.79 -21.74 0.59
N GLY A 18 4.45 -20.45 0.50
CA GLY A 18 3.20 -19.90 1.04
C GLY A 18 1.95 -20.45 0.34
N PHE A 19 1.97 -20.55 -0.99
CA PHE A 19 0.82 -21.04 -1.78
C PHE A 19 0.52 -22.53 -1.55
N SER A 20 1.55 -23.34 -1.26
CA SER A 20 1.40 -24.78 -1.06
C SER A 20 0.74 -25.10 0.30
N ALA A 21 0.99 -24.28 1.33
CA ALA A 21 0.35 -24.43 2.65
C ALA A 21 -1.10 -23.89 2.68
N ALA A 22 -1.40 -22.84 1.92
CA ALA A 22 -2.73 -22.21 1.89
C ALA A 22 -3.83 -23.09 1.29
N LYS A 23 -3.51 -23.95 0.29
CA LYS A 23 -4.49 -24.82 -0.37
C LYS A 23 -5.18 -25.84 0.55
N LYS A 24 -4.57 -26.18 1.69
CA LYS A 24 -5.09 -27.22 2.60
C LYS A 24 -6.20 -26.74 3.54
N TYR A 25 -6.44 -25.42 3.60
CA TYR A 25 -7.38 -24.77 4.54
C TYR A 25 -8.31 -23.76 3.86
N ALA A 26 -8.50 -23.88 2.54
CA ALA A 26 -9.19 -22.86 1.74
C ALA A 26 -10.72 -22.84 2.04
N GLU A 27 -11.12 -21.96 2.95
CA GLU A 27 -12.43 -21.32 2.91
C GLU A 27 -12.56 -20.50 1.62
N LYS A 28 -13.80 -20.10 1.24
CA LYS A 28 -13.99 -19.24 0.06
C LYS A 28 -13.12 -17.98 0.22
N PRO A 29 -12.28 -17.64 -0.77
CA PRO A 29 -11.40 -16.48 -0.67
C PRO A 29 -12.25 -15.23 -0.53
N GLU A 30 -11.99 -14.46 0.52
CA GLU A 30 -12.61 -13.15 0.71
C GLU A 30 -11.93 -12.14 -0.21
N MET A 31 -12.73 -11.36 -0.93
CA MET A 31 -12.24 -10.31 -1.82
C MET A 31 -12.80 -8.98 -1.35
N GLN A 32 -11.96 -7.95 -1.36
CA GLN A 32 -12.38 -6.60 -0.98
C GLN A 32 -11.76 -5.58 -1.93
N VAL A 33 -12.51 -4.53 -2.26
CA VAL A 33 -11.98 -3.31 -2.84
C VAL A 33 -12.10 -2.18 -1.83
N PHE A 34 -11.19 -1.22 -1.85
CA PHE A 34 -11.23 -0.09 -0.93
C PHE A 34 -10.74 1.18 -1.62
N GLY A 35 -11.11 2.31 -1.04
CA GLY A 35 -10.57 3.61 -1.41
C GLY A 35 -10.37 4.47 -0.17
N ASP A 36 -9.21 5.10 -0.07
CA ASP A 36 -8.84 5.96 1.03
C ASP A 36 -8.51 7.38 0.56
N VAL A 37 -8.71 8.34 1.46
CA VAL A 37 -8.21 9.71 1.35
C VAL A 37 -7.36 10.01 2.58
N GLY A 38 -6.31 10.80 2.40
CA GLY A 38 -5.41 11.06 3.51
C GLY A 38 -4.44 12.20 3.30
N LEU A 39 -3.56 12.34 4.29
CA LEU A 39 -2.47 13.30 4.33
C LEU A 39 -1.13 12.57 4.38
N ALA A 40 -0.19 13.02 3.57
CA ALA A 40 1.23 12.73 3.71
C ALA A 40 1.93 13.89 4.45
N VAL A 41 2.87 13.60 5.34
CA VAL A 41 3.46 14.59 6.28
C VAL A 41 4.99 14.46 6.47
N SER A 42 5.71 13.92 5.47
CA SER A 42 7.17 13.72 5.53
C SER A 42 7.84 14.40 4.34
N ASP A 43 8.76 13.74 3.63
CA ASP A 43 9.41 14.33 2.43
C ASP A 43 8.41 14.62 1.30
N PHE A 44 7.22 14.03 1.42
CA PHE A 44 6.05 14.38 0.65
C PHE A 44 4.96 14.88 1.60
N GLU A 45 4.57 16.13 1.46
CA GLU A 45 3.48 16.76 2.21
C GLU A 45 2.31 17.08 1.28
N GLY A 46 1.12 16.59 1.60
CA GLY A 46 -0.05 16.89 0.78
C GLY A 46 -1.19 15.90 0.93
N LEU A 47 -2.29 16.20 0.24
CA LEU A 47 -3.41 15.29 0.11
C LEU A 47 -3.06 14.13 -0.81
N PHE A 48 -3.61 12.97 -0.54
CA PHE A 48 -3.57 11.85 -1.47
C PHE A 48 -4.89 11.10 -1.49
N ILE A 49 -5.12 10.38 -2.57
CA ILE A 49 -6.14 9.36 -2.67
C ILE A 49 -5.49 8.03 -3.01
N ASP A 50 -6.12 6.94 -2.61
CA ASP A 50 -5.70 5.62 -3.04
C ASP A 50 -6.90 4.70 -3.27
N ALA A 51 -6.67 3.67 -4.08
CA ALA A 51 -7.62 2.63 -4.37
C ALA A 51 -6.89 1.29 -4.41
N GLY A 52 -7.48 0.27 -3.79
CA GLY A 52 -6.85 -1.02 -3.69
C GLY A 52 -7.81 -2.20 -3.73
N PHE A 53 -7.18 -3.36 -3.86
CA PHE A 53 -7.83 -4.66 -3.93
C PHE A 53 -7.13 -5.61 -2.96
N GLN A 54 -7.90 -6.37 -2.18
CA GLN A 54 -7.41 -7.41 -1.30
C GLN A 54 -7.95 -8.78 -1.70
N TYR A 55 -7.08 -9.79 -1.66
CA TYR A 55 -7.42 -11.19 -1.86
C TYR A 55 -7.01 -12.01 -0.64
N GLY A 56 -7.99 -12.61 0.03
CA GLY A 56 -7.81 -13.44 1.21
C GLY A 56 -7.33 -14.85 0.87
N PHE A 57 -6.18 -15.24 1.41
CA PHE A 57 -5.70 -16.63 1.40
C PHE A 57 -6.21 -17.42 2.60
N THR A 58 -6.44 -16.73 3.72
CA THR A 58 -7.08 -17.23 4.93
C THR A 58 -7.95 -16.11 5.51
N PRO A 59 -8.82 -16.37 6.50
CA PRO A 59 -9.63 -15.32 7.14
C PRO A 59 -8.82 -14.19 7.79
N LYS A 60 -7.50 -14.36 7.94
CA LYS A 60 -6.62 -13.37 8.57
C LYS A 60 -5.51 -12.88 7.65
N LEU A 61 -5.24 -13.53 6.52
CA LEU A 61 -4.09 -13.22 5.65
C LEU A 61 -4.55 -12.87 4.25
N PHE A 62 -4.17 -11.68 3.79
CA PHE A 62 -4.55 -11.13 2.51
C PHE A 62 -3.32 -10.67 1.73
N ALA A 63 -3.35 -10.79 0.41
CA ALA A 63 -2.52 -9.96 -0.47
C ALA A 63 -3.28 -8.68 -0.80
N GLU A 64 -2.60 -7.54 -0.78
CA GLU A 64 -3.14 -6.23 -1.14
C GLU A 64 -2.36 -5.66 -2.33
N PHE A 65 -3.07 -5.25 -3.37
CA PHE A 65 -2.56 -4.38 -4.42
C PHE A 65 -3.16 -2.99 -4.23
N LEU A 66 -2.32 -1.95 -4.26
CA LEU A 66 -2.74 -0.58 -3.94
C LEU A 66 -2.10 0.42 -4.91
N PHE A 67 -2.94 1.21 -5.57
CA PHE A 67 -2.55 2.38 -6.34
C PHE A 67 -2.81 3.65 -5.53
N GLU A 68 -1.83 4.55 -5.48
CA GLU A 68 -1.93 5.83 -4.78
C GLU A 68 -1.62 6.98 -5.73
N TYR A 69 -2.31 8.10 -5.54
CA TYR A 69 -2.02 9.34 -6.22
C TYR A 69 -1.92 10.47 -5.19
N TYR A 70 -0.83 11.22 -5.27
CA TYR A 70 -0.55 12.31 -4.36
C TYR A 70 -0.71 13.65 -5.08
N PHE A 71 -1.53 14.52 -4.50
CA PHE A 71 -1.78 15.86 -5.01
C PHE A 71 -0.73 16.82 -4.46
N SER A 72 0.09 17.37 -5.36
CA SER A 72 0.96 18.53 -5.14
C SER A 72 1.82 18.44 -3.87
N PRO A 73 3.01 17.80 -3.91
CA PRO A 73 3.99 18.00 -2.85
C PRO A 73 4.41 19.46 -2.88
N ALA A 74 4.30 20.15 -1.76
CA ALA A 74 4.51 21.60 -1.70
C ALA A 74 5.87 22.05 -2.28
N GLY A 75 5.89 23.14 -3.06
CA GLY A 75 7.12 23.90 -3.34
C GLY A 75 7.18 24.71 -4.65
N SER A 76 7.07 26.04 -4.53
CA SER A 76 7.73 27.03 -5.41
C SER A 76 7.37 27.06 -6.91
N GLY A 77 6.08 27.06 -7.27
CA GLY A 77 5.62 27.39 -8.62
C GLY A 77 5.92 26.32 -9.69
N MET A 78 6.21 25.09 -9.26
CA MET A 78 6.36 23.92 -10.11
C MET A 78 5.19 22.96 -9.89
N ASP A 79 4.64 22.41 -10.97
CA ASP A 79 3.62 21.37 -10.88
C ASP A 79 4.32 20.03 -10.61
N SER A 80 4.21 19.53 -9.38
CA SER A 80 4.70 18.21 -9.01
C SER A 80 3.55 17.24 -8.73
N SER A 81 3.70 16.01 -9.20
CA SER A 81 2.78 14.92 -8.90
C SER A 81 3.56 13.64 -8.63
N ALA A 82 3.00 12.79 -7.77
CA ALA A 82 3.52 11.45 -7.56
C ALA A 82 2.40 10.41 -7.57
N TRP A 83 2.74 9.22 -8.04
CA TRP A 83 1.87 8.05 -7.93
C TRP A 83 2.66 6.86 -7.41
N GLY A 84 1.95 5.95 -6.74
CA GLY A 84 2.53 4.77 -6.11
C GLY A 84 1.80 3.50 -6.51
N LEU A 85 2.56 2.42 -6.69
CA LEU A 85 2.05 1.06 -6.76
C LEU A 85 2.62 0.26 -5.60
N ASN A 86 1.78 -0.51 -4.91
CA ASN A 86 2.20 -1.28 -3.75
C ASN A 86 1.67 -2.70 -3.85
N LEU A 87 2.49 -3.64 -3.38
CA LEU A 87 2.11 -5.02 -3.18
C LEU A 87 2.45 -5.40 -1.74
N ASN A 88 1.41 -5.65 -0.94
CA ASN A 88 1.53 -5.85 0.49
C ASN A 88 0.96 -7.21 0.92
N GLY A 89 1.54 -7.79 1.96
CA GLY A 89 0.85 -8.78 2.80
C GLY A 89 0.12 -8.05 3.92
N VAL A 90 -1.12 -8.45 4.19
CA VAL A 90 -1.96 -7.87 5.23
C VAL A 90 -2.40 -8.97 6.20
N TYR A 91 -2.20 -8.72 7.49
CA TYR A 91 -2.73 -9.56 8.57
C TYR A 91 -3.85 -8.82 9.29
N LYS A 92 -5.02 -9.47 9.44
CA LYS A 92 -6.18 -8.94 10.17
C LYS A 92 -6.44 -9.75 11.44
N HIS A 93 -6.68 -9.05 12.54
CA HIS A 93 -7.02 -9.60 13.84
C HIS A 93 -8.32 -8.97 14.35
N GLY A 94 -9.36 -9.80 14.54
CA GLY A 94 -10.62 -9.34 15.14
C GLY A 94 -10.43 -8.95 16.60
N LEU A 95 -10.78 -7.72 16.94
CA LEU A 95 -10.78 -7.20 18.31
C LEU A 95 -12.16 -7.38 18.97
N SER A 96 -13.23 -7.19 18.20
CA SER A 96 -14.62 -7.40 18.59
C SER A 96 -15.49 -7.64 17.35
N ASP A 97 -16.79 -7.84 17.55
CA ASP A 97 -17.74 -7.96 16.43
C ASP A 97 -17.67 -6.72 15.54
N GLY A 98 -17.32 -6.94 14.27
CA GLY A 98 -17.17 -5.91 13.26
C GLY A 98 -15.91 -5.05 13.35
N LEU A 99 -15.08 -5.15 14.39
CA LEU A 99 -13.85 -4.35 14.52
C LEU A 99 -12.60 -5.21 14.35
N ASN A 100 -11.80 -4.90 13.33
CA ASN A 100 -10.54 -5.57 13.04
C ASN A 100 -9.36 -4.61 13.18
N LEU A 101 -8.29 -5.05 13.83
CA LEU A 101 -6.96 -4.47 13.71
C LEU A 101 -6.27 -5.10 12.51
N PHE A 102 -5.65 -4.29 11.64
CA PHE A 102 -4.82 -4.80 10.57
C PHE A 102 -3.38 -4.26 10.65
N GLY A 103 -2.45 -5.10 10.23
CA GLY A 103 -1.06 -4.72 9.94
C GLY A 103 -0.70 -5.11 8.51
N LYS A 104 0.11 -4.30 7.85
CA LYS A 104 0.58 -4.55 6.49
C LYS A 104 2.04 -4.23 6.31
N ALA A 105 2.69 -4.96 5.42
CA ALA A 105 4.03 -4.64 4.95
C ALA A 105 4.23 -5.16 3.53
N GLY A 106 5.08 -4.49 2.77
CA GLY A 106 5.26 -4.82 1.37
C GLY A 106 6.32 -4.02 0.66
N ILE A 107 6.27 -4.12 -0.66
CA ILE A 107 7.10 -3.36 -1.58
C ILE A 107 6.29 -2.26 -2.23
N CYS A 108 6.94 -1.16 -2.58
CA CYS A 108 6.34 -0.08 -3.34
C CYS A 108 7.21 0.34 -4.50
N LEU A 109 6.57 0.80 -5.57
CA LEU A 109 7.16 1.57 -6.66
C LEU A 109 6.54 2.96 -6.59
N ILE A 110 7.35 4.00 -6.42
CA ILE A 110 6.90 5.39 -6.36
C ILE A 110 7.46 6.10 -7.58
N HIS A 111 6.61 6.76 -8.34
CA HIS A 111 7.00 7.61 -9.43
C HIS A 111 6.74 9.06 -9.06
N THR A 112 7.76 9.89 -9.15
CA THR A 112 7.68 11.33 -8.89
C THR A 112 7.97 12.07 -10.18
N SER A 113 7.15 13.08 -10.48
CA SER A 113 7.30 13.94 -11.64
C SER A 113 7.31 15.41 -11.24
N VAL A 114 8.11 16.20 -11.96
CA VAL A 114 8.19 17.66 -11.82
C VAL A 114 8.08 18.27 -13.21
N THR A 115 7.12 19.19 -13.38
CA THR A 115 6.98 20.00 -14.58
C THR A 115 7.39 21.44 -14.31
N TYR A 116 8.32 21.95 -15.12
CA TYR A 116 8.77 23.34 -15.08
C TYR A 116 8.88 23.91 -16.49
N MET A 117 8.18 25.02 -16.76
CA MET A 117 8.15 25.70 -18.06
C MET A 117 7.88 24.78 -19.27
N GLY A 118 7.02 23.76 -19.10
CA GLY A 118 6.67 22.80 -20.14
C GLY A 118 7.65 21.62 -20.31
N PHE A 119 8.73 21.58 -19.54
CA PHE A 119 9.63 20.42 -19.46
C PHE A 119 9.22 19.54 -18.28
N SER A 120 9.05 18.24 -18.53
CA SER A 120 8.73 17.24 -17.51
C SER A 120 9.91 16.31 -17.30
N ALA A 121 10.32 16.14 -16.05
CA ALA A 121 11.26 15.11 -15.62
C ALA A 121 10.58 14.23 -14.55
N GLY A 122 10.89 12.94 -14.56
CA GLY A 122 10.36 12.02 -13.56
C GLY A 122 11.30 10.86 -13.28
N ASN A 123 11.21 10.34 -12.06
CA ASN A 123 12.00 9.20 -11.60
C ASN A 123 11.11 8.17 -10.91
N SER A 124 11.50 6.91 -10.99
CA SER A 124 10.78 5.79 -10.36
C SER A 124 11.69 5.07 -9.38
N ASP A 125 11.28 5.03 -8.12
CA ASP A 125 12.05 4.46 -7.02
C ASP A 125 11.32 3.26 -6.42
N ILE A 126 12.07 2.20 -6.14
CA ILE A 126 11.56 1.03 -5.43
C ILE A 126 11.80 1.24 -3.94
N GLY A 127 10.87 0.75 -3.13
CA GLY A 127 10.90 0.91 -1.70
C GLY A 127 10.23 -0.22 -0.94
N PHE A 128 10.25 -0.09 0.38
CA PHE A 128 9.46 -0.90 1.29
C PHE A 128 8.46 -0.01 2.01
N ASN A 129 7.33 -0.62 2.38
CA ASN A 129 6.34 0.03 3.22
C ASN A 129 5.92 -0.89 4.36
N ALA A 130 5.50 -0.28 5.46
CA ALA A 130 4.85 -0.94 6.58
C ALA A 130 3.79 -0.01 7.18
N GLY A 131 2.70 -0.58 7.65
CA GLY A 131 1.59 0.20 8.18
C GLY A 131 0.60 -0.67 8.93
N GLY A 132 -0.46 -0.03 9.39
CA GLY A 132 -1.53 -0.69 10.10
C GLY A 132 -2.66 0.28 10.43
N GLY A 133 -3.74 -0.27 10.95
CA GLY A 133 -4.93 0.50 11.22
C GLY A 133 -6.09 -0.34 11.71
N LEU A 134 -7.27 0.25 11.65
CA LEU A 134 -8.52 -0.36 12.07
C LEU A 134 -9.50 -0.42 10.91
N GLU A 135 -10.30 -1.48 10.88
CA GLU A 135 -11.46 -1.65 10.00
C GLU A 135 -12.70 -1.87 10.87
N TYR A 136 -13.80 -1.18 10.55
CA TYR A 136 -15.08 -1.30 11.22
C TYR A 136 -16.17 -1.64 10.23
N ALA A 137 -16.74 -2.84 10.33
CA ALA A 137 -17.85 -3.31 9.50
C ALA A 137 -19.13 -2.53 9.84
N LEU A 138 -19.70 -1.88 8.83
CA LEU A 138 -21.02 -1.24 8.92
C LEU A 138 -22.13 -2.26 8.63
N ASN A 139 -21.85 -3.22 7.75
CA ASN A 139 -22.73 -4.35 7.42
C ASN A 139 -21.88 -5.51 6.86
N GLU A 140 -22.52 -6.52 6.26
CA GLU A 140 -21.86 -7.72 5.72
C GLU A 140 -20.91 -7.43 4.54
N THR A 141 -21.10 -6.33 3.81
CA THR A 141 -20.33 -6.01 2.60
C THR A 141 -19.56 -4.70 2.68
N MET A 142 -19.87 -3.80 3.62
CA MET A 142 -19.25 -2.47 3.69
C MET A 142 -18.69 -2.19 5.06
N GLY A 143 -17.60 -1.45 5.10
CA GLY A 143 -17.07 -0.91 6.34
C GLY A 143 -16.18 0.30 6.14
N LEU A 144 -15.83 0.91 7.26
CA LEU A 144 -14.88 2.01 7.34
C LEU A 144 -13.49 1.46 7.61
N ARG A 145 -12.46 2.16 7.15
CA ARG A 145 -11.09 1.88 7.53
C ARG A 145 -10.34 3.16 7.80
N GLY A 146 -9.33 3.07 8.65
CA GLY A 146 -8.39 4.15 8.88
C GLY A 146 -7.07 3.62 9.39
N GLY A 147 -5.98 4.30 9.07
CA GLY A 147 -4.66 3.80 9.40
C GLY A 147 -3.53 4.75 9.10
N ALA A 148 -2.33 4.22 9.29
CA ALA A 148 -1.08 4.88 8.98
C ALA A 148 -0.18 3.97 8.15
N THR A 149 0.66 4.55 7.30
CA THR A 149 1.68 3.80 6.55
C THR A 149 2.94 4.63 6.46
N PHE A 150 4.06 3.99 6.80
CA PHE A 150 5.40 4.52 6.61
C PHE A 150 6.04 3.83 5.40
N LYS A 151 6.74 4.61 4.57
CA LYS A 151 7.46 4.11 3.40
C LYS A 151 8.86 4.68 3.35
N ILE A 152 9.74 3.84 2.81
CA ILE A 152 11.11 4.21 2.47
C ILE A 152 11.28 3.90 0.98
N SER A 153 11.63 4.90 0.16
CA SER A 153 12.06 4.72 -1.23
C SER A 153 13.58 4.83 -1.33
N PHE A 154 14.17 3.98 -2.16
CA PHE A 154 15.60 4.00 -2.44
C PHE A 154 15.85 4.66 -3.79
N ALA A 155 16.17 5.96 -3.76
CA ALA A 155 16.59 6.71 -4.94
C ALA A 155 18.11 6.59 -5.13
N GLU A 156 18.61 6.93 -6.32
CA GLU A 156 20.05 6.95 -6.58
C GLU A 156 20.74 8.02 -5.73
N GLY A 157 21.38 7.60 -4.63
CA GLY A 157 22.15 8.48 -3.75
C GLY A 157 21.36 9.09 -2.58
N GLU A 158 20.04 8.94 -2.56
CA GLU A 158 19.17 9.49 -1.51
C GLU A 158 18.10 8.48 -1.08
N THR A 159 17.56 8.67 0.13
CA THR A 159 16.45 7.86 0.66
C THR A 159 15.27 8.78 0.90
N GLY A 160 14.14 8.51 0.27
CA GLY A 160 12.90 9.25 0.48
C GLY A 160 12.02 8.56 1.51
N THR A 161 11.33 9.35 2.32
CA THR A 161 10.43 8.87 3.36
C THR A 161 9.03 9.44 3.22
N PHE A 162 8.02 8.58 3.37
CA PHE A 162 6.62 8.98 3.29
C PHE A 162 5.91 8.45 4.53
N PHE A 163 5.34 9.36 5.32
CA PHE A 163 4.42 8.98 6.38
C PHE A 163 3.01 9.43 5.98
N LYS A 164 2.08 8.48 5.93
CA LYS A 164 0.69 8.71 5.55
C LYS A 164 -0.25 8.43 6.70
N LEU A 165 -1.28 9.26 6.83
CA LEU A 165 -2.47 9.03 7.63
C LEU A 165 -3.67 9.01 6.69
N TYR A 166 -4.60 8.06 6.87
CA TYR A 166 -5.74 7.92 5.98
C TYR A 166 -6.99 7.40 6.66
N ALA A 167 -8.12 7.67 6.00
CA ALA A 167 -9.40 7.08 6.29
C ALA A 167 -10.16 6.84 4.97
N GLY A 168 -11.05 5.87 4.98
CA GLY A 168 -11.81 5.49 3.80
C GLY A 168 -12.80 4.39 4.07
N PHE A 169 -13.15 3.67 3.02
CA PHE A 169 -14.13 2.60 3.05
C PHE A 169 -13.64 1.39 2.29
N TYR A 170 -14.15 0.22 2.66
CA TYR A 170 -14.00 -1.01 1.92
C TYR A 170 -15.36 -1.58 1.54
N TYR A 171 -15.37 -2.37 0.46
CA TYR A 171 -16.50 -3.12 -0.06
C TYR A 171 -16.07 -4.56 -0.35
N GLY A 172 -16.68 -5.53 0.33
CA GLY A 172 -16.51 -6.97 0.10
C GLY A 172 -17.26 -7.44 -1.15
N LEU A 173 -16.63 -8.32 -1.93
CA LEU A 173 -17.13 -8.86 -3.20
C LEU A 173 -17.66 -10.29 -3.09
#